data_AF-A0A7K9RTI9-F1
#
_entry.id   AF-A0A7K9RTI9-F1
#
_cell.length_a   1.000
_cell.length_b   1.000
_cell.length_c   1.000
_cell.angle_alpha   90.00
_cell.angle_beta   90.00
_cell.angle_gamma   90.00
#
_symmetry.space_group_name_H-M   'P 1'
#
loop_
_entity.id
_entity.type
_entity.pdbx_description
1 polymer ?
#
loop_
_entity_poly.entity_id
_entity_poly.type
_entity_poly.pdbx_seq_one_letter_code
_entity_poly.pdbx_strand_id
1 'polypeptide(L)'
;EAGELCLQSIQCKSGCCHRTSGLSLARCAPKAAEFHECSPTNIYGVYYKCPCEGGLTCDADKSIVGSITNTNFGICRDPQDLYRR
;
A
#
# COMPACT_ATOMS: atom_id res chain seq x y z
N GLU A 1 -3.34 15.09 -7.86
CA GLU A 1 -4.08 14.14 -8.72
C GLU A 1 -3.15 13.00 -9.14
N ALA A 2 -3.66 11.90 -9.71
CA ALA A 2 -2.81 10.75 -10.04
C ALA A 2 -1.69 11.15 -11.02
N GLY A 3 -0.45 10.73 -10.73
CA GLY A 3 0.74 11.07 -11.50
C GLY A 3 1.47 12.35 -11.07
N GLU A 4 0.87 13.19 -10.22
CA GLU A 4 1.56 14.35 -9.65
C GLU A 4 2.67 13.94 -8.68
N LEU A 5 3.72 14.77 -8.61
CA LEU A 5 4.79 14.59 -7.62
C LEU A 5 4.25 14.77 -6.20
N CYS A 6 4.70 13.91 -5.31
CA CYS A 6 4.33 13.98 -3.90
C CYS A 6 5.53 13.66 -3.01
N LEU A 7 5.55 14.26 -1.82
CA LEU A 7 6.48 13.90 -0.74
C LEU A 7 5.78 13.09 0.35
N GLN A 8 4.45 13.18 0.44
CA GLN A 8 3.67 12.53 1.47
C GLN A 8 2.26 12.20 0.97
N SER A 9 1.71 11.08 1.41
CA SER A 9 0.39 10.59 0.99
C SER A 9 -0.76 11.55 1.26
N ILE A 10 -0.63 12.46 2.24
CA ILE A 10 -1.65 13.50 2.53
C ILE A 10 -1.83 14.50 1.37
N GLN A 11 -0.85 14.65 0.49
CA GLN A 11 -0.94 15.52 -0.69
C GLN A 11 -1.81 14.90 -1.80
N CYS A 12 -2.01 13.59 -1.75
CA CYS A 12 -2.73 12.86 -2.77
C CYS A 12 -4.19 12.69 -2.38
N LYS A 13 -5.14 13.03 -3.27
CA LYS A 13 -6.58 12.76 -3.07
C LYS A 13 -6.86 11.28 -2.78
N SER A 14 -6.10 10.37 -3.40
CA SER A 14 -6.19 8.93 -3.16
C SER A 14 -5.64 8.50 -1.80
N GLY A 15 -4.85 9.35 -1.13
CA GLY A 15 -4.12 8.99 0.08
C GLY A 15 -2.95 8.03 -0.15
N CYS A 16 -2.45 7.90 -1.39
CA CYS A 16 -1.24 7.12 -1.68
C CYS A 16 -0.21 7.92 -2.48
N CYS A 17 0.96 8.13 -1.87
CA CYS A 17 2.18 8.59 -2.52
C CYS A 17 3.09 7.39 -2.79
N HIS A 18 3.28 7.04 -4.06
CA HIS A 18 3.94 5.81 -4.49
C HIS A 18 5.32 6.07 -5.12
N ARG A 19 6.30 5.22 -4.82
CA ARG A 19 7.63 5.24 -5.42
C ARG A 19 8.05 3.84 -5.85
N THR A 20 8.84 3.71 -6.91
CA THR A 20 9.27 2.40 -7.44
C THR A 20 10.56 1.89 -6.79
N SER A 21 11.42 2.77 -6.28
CA SER A 21 12.68 2.43 -5.61
C SER A 21 13.08 3.50 -4.59
N GLY A 22 14.08 3.21 -3.75
CA GLY A 22 14.54 4.11 -2.67
C GLY A 22 15.03 5.48 -3.14
N LEU A 23 15.50 5.59 -4.39
CA LEU A 23 16.01 6.82 -5.01
C LEU A 23 15.05 7.43 -6.04
N SER A 24 13.91 6.77 -6.30
CA SER A 24 12.94 7.25 -7.29
C SER A 24 12.07 8.39 -6.74
N LEU A 25 11.65 9.31 -7.62
CA LEU A 25 10.64 10.32 -7.27
C LEU A 25 9.29 9.66 -7.03
N ALA A 26 8.65 10.02 -5.93
CA ALA A 26 7.32 9.55 -5.59
C ALA A 26 6.24 10.36 -6.31
N ARG A 27 5.16 9.67 -6.69
CA ARG A 27 3.99 10.25 -7.37
C ARG A 27 2.70 9.72 -6.78
N CYS A 28 1.66 10.54 -6.82
CA CYS A 28 0.33 10.11 -6.39
C CYS A 28 -0.17 8.96 -7.26
N ALA A 29 -0.69 7.91 -6.62
CA ALA A 29 -1.18 6.72 -7.29
C ALA A 29 -2.55 6.30 -6.74
N PRO A 30 -3.36 5.55 -7.51
CA PRO A 30 -4.58 4.95 -6.96
C PRO A 30 -4.24 3.94 -5.86
N LYS A 31 -5.18 3.72 -4.96
CA LYS A 31 -5.11 2.64 -3.97
C LYS A 31 -5.23 1.28 -4.65
N ALA A 32 -4.79 0.22 -3.98
CA ALA A 32 -4.83 -1.13 -4.52
C ALA A 32 -6.27 -1.69 -4.45
N ALA A 33 -6.77 -2.17 -5.59
CA ALA A 33 -8.05 -2.86 -5.69
C ALA A 33 -7.99 -4.27 -5.08
N GLU A 34 -9.12 -4.95 -4.98
CA GLU A 34 -9.17 -6.34 -4.54
C GLU A 34 -8.29 -7.24 -5.42
N PHE A 35 -7.62 -8.21 -4.79
CA PHE A 35 -6.66 -9.14 -5.38
C PHE A 35 -5.36 -8.50 -5.92
N HIS A 36 -5.16 -7.19 -5.76
CA HIS A 36 -3.90 -6.55 -6.10
C HIS A 36 -2.91 -6.52 -4.92
N GLU A 37 -1.63 -6.41 -5.26
CA GLU A 37 -0.56 -6.24 -4.28
C GLU A 37 -0.71 -4.94 -3.50
N CYS A 38 -0.49 -5.02 -2.19
CA CYS A 38 -0.60 -3.89 -1.28
C CYS A 38 0.53 -3.85 -0.27
N SER A 39 0.73 -2.69 0.34
CA SER A 39 1.50 -2.56 1.57
C SER A 39 0.55 -2.24 2.71
N PRO A 40 0.77 -2.80 3.92
CA PRO A 40 0.10 -2.30 5.11
C PRO A 40 0.42 -0.81 5.30
N THR A 41 -0.56 -0.10 5.85
CA THR A 41 -0.45 1.33 6.13
C THR A 41 0.73 1.59 7.07
N ASN A 42 1.62 2.51 6.69
CA ASN A 42 2.81 2.84 7.46
C ASN A 42 2.84 4.34 7.78
N ILE A 43 3.56 4.69 8.85
CA ILE A 43 3.70 6.09 9.30
C ILE A 43 4.62 6.92 8.40
N TYR A 44 5.43 6.28 7.56
CA TYR A 44 6.35 6.97 6.64
C TYR A 44 5.61 7.69 5.52
N GLY A 45 4.37 7.29 5.22
CA GLY A 45 3.45 8.00 4.34
C GLY A 45 3.87 8.04 2.87
N VAL A 46 4.86 7.22 2.49
CA VAL A 46 5.26 6.93 1.10
C VAL A 46 5.34 5.40 0.95
N TYR A 47 4.89 4.88 -0.19
CA TYR A 47 4.63 3.46 -0.40
C TYR A 47 5.35 2.91 -1.62
N TYR A 48 5.86 1.68 -1.53
CA TYR A 48 6.28 0.88 -2.70
C TYR A 48 5.12 0.11 -3.35
N LYS A 49 4.08 -0.16 -2.58
CA LYS A 49 2.79 -0.71 -3.03
C LYS A 49 1.71 0.04 -2.28
N CYS A 50 0.73 0.61 -2.97
CA CYS A 50 -0.30 1.41 -2.30
C CYS A 50 -1.12 0.57 -1.30
N PRO A 51 -1.67 1.21 -0.25
CA PRO A 51 -2.64 0.55 0.60
C PRO A 51 -3.92 0.23 -0.19
N CYS A 52 -4.72 -0.69 0.34
CA CYS A 52 -5.96 -1.09 -0.30
C CYS A 52 -7.00 0.03 -0.35
N GLU A 53 -7.95 -0.10 -1.27
CA GLU A 53 -9.19 0.67 -1.29
C GLU A 53 -9.99 0.46 0.00
N GLY A 54 -10.91 1.39 0.28
CA GLY A 54 -11.74 1.32 1.48
C GLY A 54 -12.59 0.06 1.50
N GLY A 55 -12.64 -0.62 2.65
CA GLY A 55 -13.37 -1.88 2.82
C GLY A 55 -12.52 -3.14 2.66
N LEU A 56 -11.33 -3.04 2.06
CA LEU A 56 -10.42 -4.17 1.87
C LEU A 56 -9.34 -4.23 2.94
N THR A 57 -8.85 -5.44 3.23
CA THR A 57 -7.72 -5.68 4.14
C THR A 57 -6.51 -6.16 3.34
N CYS A 58 -5.33 -5.61 3.66
CA CYS A 58 -4.07 -6.09 3.07
C CYS A 58 -3.61 -7.36 3.79
N ASP A 59 -3.84 -8.53 3.18
CA ASP A 59 -3.45 -9.85 3.68
C ASP A 59 -1.96 -10.08 3.40
N ALA A 60 -1.11 -9.62 4.31
CA ALA A 60 0.34 -9.73 4.25
C ALA A 60 0.85 -10.68 5.34
N ASP A 61 1.82 -11.54 5.00
CA ASP A 61 2.49 -12.42 5.96
C ASP A 61 3.36 -11.59 6.91
N LYS A 62 2.89 -11.36 8.13
CA LYS A 62 3.55 -10.52 9.15
C LYS A 62 4.71 -11.24 9.85
N SER A 63 5.57 -11.92 9.10
CA SER A 63 6.79 -12.49 9.68
C SER A 63 7.75 -11.38 10.14
N ILE A 64 8.50 -11.63 11.22
CA ILE A 64 9.48 -10.69 11.79
C ILE A 64 10.50 -10.26 10.72
N VAL A 65 10.93 -11.19 9.87
CA VAL A 65 11.84 -10.91 8.74
C VAL A 65 11.21 -9.99 7.70
N GLY A 66 9.93 -10.18 7.37
CA GLY A 66 9.20 -9.33 6.42
C GLY A 66 8.99 -7.90 6.95
N SER A 67 8.87 -7.77 8.28
CA SER A 67 8.73 -6.49 8.99
C SER A 67 10.02 -5.69 9.05
N ILE A 68 11.16 -6.37 9.15
CA ILE A 68 12.50 -5.77 9.12
C ILE A 68 12.87 -5.33 7.69
N THR A 69 12.48 -6.11 6.67
CA THR A 69 12.83 -5.85 5.27
C THR A 69 11.91 -4.85 4.56
N ASN A 70 10.81 -4.42 5.20
CA ASN A 70 9.79 -3.54 4.60
C ASN A 70 9.15 -4.12 3.32
N THR A 71 9.20 -5.44 3.18
CA THR A 71 8.65 -6.24 2.06
C THR A 71 7.49 -7.12 2.52
N ASN A 72 6.76 -6.71 3.56
CA ASN A 72 5.45 -7.28 3.92
C ASN A 72 4.40 -6.82 2.89
N PHE A 73 4.62 -7.11 1.62
CA PHE A 73 3.58 -6.92 0.62
C PHE A 73 2.55 -8.03 0.80
N GLY A 74 1.29 -7.63 0.77
CA GLY A 74 0.16 -8.54 0.85
C GLY A 74 -0.69 -8.46 -0.40
N ILE A 75 -1.83 -9.11 -0.34
CA ILE A 75 -2.89 -9.01 -1.34
C ILE A 75 -4.13 -8.40 -0.69
N CYS A 76 -4.75 -7.43 -1.34
CA CYS A 76 -6.02 -6.88 -0.86
C CYS A 76 -7.11 -7.95 -0.97
N ARG A 77 -7.83 -8.17 0.12
CA ARG A 77 -9.00 -9.05 0.15
C ARG A 77 -10.13 -8.43 0.93
N ASP A 78 -11.35 -8.79 0.56
CA ASP A 78 -12.50 -8.53 1.42
C ASP A 78 -12.35 -9.28 2.77
N PRO A 79 -12.62 -8.63 3.91
CA PRO A 79 -12.57 -9.27 5.23
C PRO A 79 -13.47 -10.51 5.36
N GLN A 80 -14.58 -10.59 4.61
CA GLN A 80 -15.50 -11.73 4.63
C GLN A 80 -14.87 -12.96 3.99
N ASP A 81 -14.03 -12.79 2.96
CA ASP A 81 -13.27 -13.89 2.35
C ASP A 81 -12.23 -14.49 3.30
N LEU A 82 -11.68 -13.67 4.21
CA LEU A 82 -10.74 -14.14 5.24
C LEU A 82 -11.43 -15.00 6.31
N TYR A 83 -12.70 -14.71 6.65
CA TYR A 83 -13.45 -15.47 7.66
C TYR A 83 -14.04 -16.79 7.12
N ARG A 84 -14.05 -16.97 5.79
CA ARG A 84 -14.50 -18.21 5.12
C ARG A 84 -13.39 -19.25 4.93
N ARG A 85 -12.15 -18.94 5.32
CA ARG A 85 -10.99 -19.84 5.23
C ARG A 85 -10.80 -20.68 6.49
#